data_AF-Q8VT79-F1
#
_entry.id   AF-Q8VT79-F1
#
_cell.length_a   1.000
_cell.length_b   1.000
_cell.length_c   1.000
_cell.angle_alpha   90.00
_cell.angle_beta   90.00
_cell.angle_gamma   90.00
#
_symmetry.space_group_name_H-M   'P 1'
#
loop_
_entity.id
_entity.type
_entity.pdbx_description
1 polymer ?
#
loop_
_entity_poly.entity_id
_entity_poly.type
_entity_poly.pdbx_seq_one_letter_code
_entity_poly.pdbx_strand_id
1 'polypeptide(L)'
;MIFVTVGTHEQQFNRLIKEVDRLKGTGAIDQEVFIQTGYSDFEPQNCQWSKFLSYDDMNSYMKEAEIVITHGGPATFMNAVSKGKKTIVVPRQEQFGEHVNNHQVDF
;
A
#
# COMPACT_ATOMS: atom_id res chain seq x y z
N MET A 1 3.25 -10.13 9.33
CA MET A 1 2.92 -8.70 9.13
C MET A 1 2.44 -8.47 7.70
N ILE A 2 1.46 -7.60 7.53
CA ILE A 2 1.05 -7.02 6.24
C ILE A 2 1.76 -5.68 6.07
N PHE A 3 2.43 -5.48 4.94
CA PHE A 3 3.02 -4.20 4.59
C PHE A 3 2.26 -3.55 3.44
N VAL A 4 1.84 -2.31 3.63
CA VAL A 4 1.08 -1.54 2.63
C VAL A 4 1.91 -0.34 2.18
N THR A 5 2.08 -0.16 0.87
CA THR A 5 2.79 0.99 0.32
C THR A 5 2.16 1.52 -0.97
N VAL A 6 1.99 2.84 -1.04
CA VAL A 6 1.46 3.55 -2.22
C VAL A 6 2.53 4.28 -3.02
N GLY A 7 3.80 3.98 -2.73
CA GLY A 7 4.96 4.61 -3.36
C GLY A 7 5.08 6.10 -3.03
N THR A 8 5.68 6.84 -3.95
CA THR A 8 5.93 8.29 -3.83
C THR A 8 5.12 9.11 -4.83
N HIS A 9 4.14 8.50 -5.51
CA HIS A 9 3.29 9.21 -6.45
C HIS A 9 2.44 10.26 -5.72
N GLU A 10 2.39 11.49 -6.24
CA GLU A 10 1.79 12.64 -5.54
C GLU A 10 0.27 12.57 -5.42
N GLN A 11 -0.39 11.79 -6.28
CA GLN A 11 -1.84 11.57 -6.19
C GLN A 11 -2.21 10.75 -4.95
N GLN A 12 -3.28 11.16 -4.29
CA GLN A 12 -3.82 10.55 -3.07
C GLN A 12 -4.25 9.10 -3.33
N PHE A 13 -4.13 8.21 -2.35
CA PHE A 13 -4.73 6.86 -2.43
C PHE A 13 -5.51 6.49 -1.19
N ASN A 14 -6.34 7.43 -0.73
CA ASN A 14 -7.13 7.28 0.49
C ASN A 14 -8.01 6.03 0.48
N ARG A 15 -8.55 5.61 -0.67
CA ARG A 15 -9.42 4.42 -0.74
C ARG A 15 -8.71 3.17 -0.21
N LEU A 16 -7.48 2.92 -0.66
CA LEU A 16 -6.71 1.77 -0.20
C LEU A 16 -6.40 1.86 1.29
N ILE A 17 -5.91 3.02 1.74
CA ILE A 17 -5.47 3.22 3.12
C ILE A 17 -6.65 3.11 4.09
N LYS A 18 -7.77 3.77 3.79
CA LYS A 18 -9.01 3.71 4.58
C LYS A 18 -9.53 2.29 4.67
N GLU A 19 -9.52 1.54 3.58
CA GLU A 19 -10.06 0.18 3.59
C GLU A 19 -9.21 -0.77 4.43
N VAL A 20 -7.88 -0.71 4.31
CA VAL A 20 -6.98 -1.51 5.15
C VAL A 20 -7.15 -1.13 6.63
N ASP A 21 -7.17 0.16 6.95
CA ASP A 21 -7.34 0.63 8.33
C ASP A 21 -8.69 0.21 8.93
N ARG A 22 -9.76 0.30 8.14
CA ARG A 22 -11.11 -0.18 8.52
C ARG A 22 -11.11 -1.68 8.77
N LEU A 23 -10.51 -2.48 7.88
CA LEU A 23 -10.44 -3.93 8.05
C LEU A 23 -9.66 -4.31 9.31
N LYS A 24 -8.58 -3.59 9.63
CA LYS A 24 -7.86 -3.75 10.89
C LYS A 24 -8.73 -3.39 12.11
N GLY A 25 -9.42 -2.25 12.07
CA GLY A 25 -10.30 -1.81 13.15
C GLY A 25 -11.52 -2.71 13.40
N THR A 26 -12.03 -3.39 12.36
CA THR A 26 -13.12 -4.36 12.49
C THR A 26 -12.68 -5.74 12.96
N GLY A 27 -11.36 -5.99 13.08
CA GLY A 27 -10.81 -7.31 13.42
C GLY A 27 -10.83 -8.33 12.27
N ALA A 28 -11.20 -7.92 11.06
CA ALA A 28 -11.11 -8.78 9.87
C ALA A 28 -9.66 -9.10 9.49
N ILE A 29 -8.72 -8.21 9.86
CA ILE A 29 -7.28 -8.45 9.81
C ILE A 29 -6.75 -8.53 11.25
N ASP A 30 -6.35 -9.71 11.68
CA ASP A 30 -5.73 -9.93 13.00
C ASP A 30 -4.22 -9.63 13.00
N GLN A 31 -3.56 -9.79 11.85
CA GLN A 31 -2.13 -9.53 11.65
C GLN A 31 -1.74 -8.07 11.91
N GLU A 32 -0.48 -7.85 12.31
CA GLU A 32 0.12 -6.51 12.33
C GLU A 32 0.15 -5.89 10.93
N VAL A 33 -0.15 -4.60 10.84
CA VAL A 33 -0.19 -3.84 9.60
C VAL A 33 0.66 -2.58 9.74
N PHE A 34 1.58 -2.38 8.80
CA PHE A 34 2.30 -1.13 8.64
C PHE A 34 1.95 -0.49 7.28
N ILE A 35 1.62 0.80 7.28
CA ILE A 35 1.20 1.54 6.08
C ILE A 35 2.15 2.70 5.78
N GLN A 36 2.76 2.71 4.60
CA GLN A 36 3.31 3.92 3.99
C GLN A 36 2.20 4.64 3.21
N THR A 37 1.78 5.81 3.70
CA THR A 37 0.63 6.56 3.14
C THR A 37 0.98 7.47 1.96
N GLY A 38 2.26 7.77 1.75
CA GLY A 38 2.74 8.65 0.70
C GLY A 38 2.16 10.06 0.86
N TYR A 39 1.58 10.57 -0.21
CA TYR A 39 0.93 11.87 -0.22
C TYR A 39 -0.51 11.86 0.28
N SER A 40 -1.06 10.70 0.62
CA SER A 40 -2.45 10.55 1.09
C SER A 40 -2.73 11.40 2.33
N ASP A 41 -3.93 11.99 2.43
CA ASP A 41 -4.34 12.90 3.50
C ASP A 41 -5.15 12.23 4.62
N PHE A 42 -5.47 10.94 4.47
CA PHE A 42 -6.07 10.15 5.53
C PHE A 42 -5.01 9.62 6.51
N GLU A 43 -5.23 9.84 7.80
CA GLU A 43 -4.40 9.33 8.90
C GLU A 43 -4.99 8.03 9.47
N PRO A 44 -4.34 6.86 9.28
CA PRO A 44 -4.77 5.59 9.87
C PRO A 44 -4.95 5.67 11.39
N GLN A 45 -6.01 5.03 11.90
CA GLN A 45 -6.36 5.01 13.32
C GLN A 45 -6.08 3.66 13.99
N ASN A 46 -6.01 2.59 13.20
CA ASN A 46 -5.92 1.20 13.67
C ASN A 46 -4.60 0.52 13.27
N CYS A 47 -3.83 1.15 12.37
CA CYS A 47 -2.56 0.63 11.85
C CYS A 47 -1.38 1.53 12.24
N GLN A 48 -0.19 0.94 12.33
CA GLN A 48 1.05 1.73 12.36
C GLN A 48 1.30 2.34 10.98
N TRP A 49 1.82 3.56 10.91
CA TRP A 49 2.02 4.22 9.63
C TRP A 49 3.11 5.29 9.64
N SER A 50 3.59 5.61 8.45
CA SER A 50 4.38 6.80 8.15
C SER A 50 4.01 7.34 6.76
N LYS A 51 4.28 8.62 6.48
CA LYS A 51 4.08 9.17 5.13
C LYS A 51 5.08 8.58 4.15
N PHE A 52 6.35 8.65 4.51
CA PHE A 52 7.45 8.15 3.69
C PHE A 52 8.36 7.27 4.53
N LEU A 53 9.10 6.41 3.84
CA LEU A 53 10.06 5.50 4.42
C LEU A 53 11.42 5.76 3.79
N SER A 54 12.48 5.56 4.58
CA SER A 54 13.82 5.44 4.00
C SER A 54 13.91 4.19 3.13
N TYR A 55 14.94 4.11 2.30
CA TYR A 55 15.21 2.92 1.51
C TYR A 55 15.43 1.67 2.38
N ASP A 56 16.09 1.83 3.52
CA ASP A 56 16.40 0.74 4.45
C ASP A 56 15.15 0.25 5.18
N ASP A 57 14.28 1.17 5.62
CA ASP A 57 13.00 0.82 6.24
C ASP A 57 12.10 0.08 5.25
N MET A 58 11.99 0.61 4.02
CA MET A 58 11.23 0.00 2.95
C MET A 58 11.73 -1.42 2.66
N ASN A 59 13.04 -1.65 2.59
CA ASN A 59 13.58 -2.99 2.41
C ASN A 59 13.33 -3.93 3.59
N SER A 60 13.39 -3.41 4.82
CA SER A 60 13.12 -4.15 6.04
C SER A 60 11.66 -4.60 6.09
N TYR A 61 10.71 -3.69 5.91
CA TYR A 61 9.29 -4.01 5.84
C TYR A 61 8.97 -4.97 4.70
N MET A 62 9.55 -4.77 3.51
CA MET A 62 9.38 -5.71 2.40
C MET A 62 9.87 -7.12 2.75
N LYS A 63 11.01 -7.23 3.44
CA LYS A 63 11.60 -8.51 3.84
C LYS A 63 10.77 -9.21 4.91
N GLU A 64 10.23 -8.47 5.88
CA GLU A 64 9.46 -9.01 7.01
C GLU A 64 8.00 -9.30 6.66
N ALA A 65 7.46 -8.63 5.64
CA ALA A 65 6.09 -8.82 5.19
C ALA A 65 5.84 -10.26 4.73
N GLU A 66 4.71 -10.82 5.16
CA GLU A 66 4.13 -12.03 4.55
C GLU A 66 3.31 -11.65 3.32
N ILE A 67 2.52 -10.57 3.46
CA ILE A 67 1.67 -10.01 2.43
C ILE A 67 2.10 -8.56 2.18
N VAL A 68 2.25 -8.21 0.91
CA VAL A 68 2.50 -6.84 0.45
C VAL A 68 1.29 -6.36 -0.32
N ILE A 69 0.69 -5.25 0.12
CA ILE A 69 -0.40 -4.59 -0.58
C ILE A 69 0.13 -3.29 -1.18
N THR A 70 -0.04 -3.08 -2.48
CA THR A 70 0.52 -1.89 -3.13
C THR A 70 -0.31 -1.40 -4.30
N HIS A 71 -0.12 -0.14 -4.68
CA HIS A 71 -0.61 0.40 -5.94
C HIS A 71 0.06 -0.27 -7.16
N GLY A 72 -0.47 -0.04 -8.37
CA GLY A 72 0.08 -0.55 -9.63
C GLY A 72 1.41 0.10 -10.08
N GLY A 73 2.28 0.49 -9.15
CA GLY A 73 3.62 0.98 -9.43
C GLY A 73 4.59 -0.16 -9.74
N PRO A 74 5.10 -0.30 -10.98
CA PRO A 74 5.85 -1.49 -11.42
C PRO A 74 7.03 -1.86 -10.53
N ALA A 75 7.85 -0.88 -10.13
CA ALA A 75 9.05 -1.12 -9.33
C ALA A 75 8.76 -1.80 -7.98
N THR A 76 7.69 -1.40 -7.30
CA THR A 76 7.36 -1.89 -5.96
C THR A 76 6.78 -3.30 -5.99
N PHE A 77 5.76 -3.55 -6.84
CA PHE A 77 5.15 -4.87 -6.87
C PHE A 77 6.06 -5.92 -7.51
N MET A 78 6.88 -5.56 -8.52
CA MET A 78 7.86 -6.49 -9.09
C MET A 78 8.93 -6.88 -8.07
N ASN A 79 9.35 -5.95 -7.20
CA ASN A 79 10.26 -6.24 -6.08
C ASN A 79 9.61 -7.19 -5.06
N ALA A 80 8.34 -6.98 -4.70
CA ALA A 80 7.62 -7.88 -3.82
C ALA A 80 7.52 -9.30 -4.42
N VAL A 81 7.16 -9.41 -5.70
CA VAL A 81 7.08 -10.67 -6.44
C VAL A 81 8.44 -11.37 -6.52
N SER A 82 9.51 -10.65 -6.86
CA SER A 82 10.86 -11.24 -6.97
C SER A 82 11.41 -11.75 -5.63
N LYS A 83 10.94 -11.17 -4.52
CA LYS A 83 11.21 -11.62 -3.14
C LYS A 83 10.25 -12.74 -2.66
N GLY A 84 9.40 -13.27 -3.54
CA GLY A 84 8.48 -14.37 -3.22
C GLY A 84 7.33 -13.99 -2.29
N LYS A 85 6.95 -12.71 -2.23
CA LYS A 85 5.89 -12.22 -1.33
C LYS A 85 4.51 -12.45 -1.92
N LYS A 86 3.54 -12.78 -1.06
CA LYS A 86 2.12 -12.74 -1.43
C LYS A 86 1.77 -11.28 -1.73
N THR A 87 1.55 -10.96 -3.00
CA THR A 87 1.43 -9.56 -3.44
C THR A 87 0.01 -9.30 -3.91
N ILE A 88 -0.63 -8.30 -3.31
CA ILE A 88 -1.95 -7.79 -3.71
C ILE A 88 -1.74 -6.42 -4.34
N VAL A 89 -2.00 -6.32 -5.63
CA VAL A 89 -1.91 -5.04 -6.36
C VAL A 89 -3.31 -4.45 -6.46
N VAL A 90 -3.48 -3.24 -5.94
CA VAL A 90 -4.75 -2.51 -6.00
C VAL A 90 -4.55 -1.33 -6.95
N PRO A 91 -5.19 -1.33 -8.13
CA PRO A 91 -5.00 -0.26 -9.09
C PRO A 91 -5.65 1.03 -8.60
N ARG A 92 -4.95 2.14 -8.85
CA ARG A 92 -5.55 3.47 -8.83
C ARG A 92 -6.49 3.60 -10.01
N GLN A 93 -7.62 4.27 -9.80
CA GLN A 93 -8.61 4.47 -10.87
C GLN A 93 -8.97 5.95 -11.01
N GLU A 94 -9.21 6.35 -12.25
CA GLU A 94 -9.61 7.71 -12.63
C GLU A 94 -10.93 8.12 -11.95
N GLN A 95 -11.89 7.19 -11.87
CA GLN A 95 -13.21 7.46 -11.26
C GLN A 95 -13.13 7.86 -9.77
N PHE A 96 -12.02 7.55 -9.10
CA PHE A 96 -11.77 7.94 -7.70
C PHE A 96 -10.81 9.12 -7.58
N GLY A 97 -10.37 9.71 -8.70
CA GLY A 97 -9.37 10.79 -8.73
C GLY A 97 -7.96 10.33 -8.30
N GLU A 98 -7.70 9.02 -8.30
CA GLU A 98 -6.45 8.43 -7.79
C GLU A 98 -5.35 8.41 -8.84
N HIS A 99 -5.71 8.52 -10.12
CA HIS A 99 -4.82 8.64 -11.27
C HIS A 99 -5.50 9.42 -12.39
N VAL A 100 -4.74 9.89 -13.39
CA VAL A 100 -5.26 10.59 -14.58
C VAL A 100 -5.95 9.68 -15.59
N ASN A 101 -5.80 8.35 -15.46
CA ASN A 101 -6.43 7.34 -16.30
C ASN A 101 -6.44 5.96 -15.59
N ASN A 102 -6.93 4.91 -16.25
CA ASN A 102 -7.06 3.56 -15.67
C ASN A 102 -5.96 2.57 -16.07
N HIS A 103 -4.77 3.04 -16.49
CA HIS A 103 -3.74 2.12 -17.00
C HIS A 103 -3.26 1.07 -15.98
N GLN A 104 -3.45 1.28 -14.68
CA GLN A 104 -3.13 0.25 -13.68
C GLN A 104 -4.12 -0.92 -13.67
N VAL A 105 -5.30 -0.74 -14.28
CA VAL A 105 -6.32 -1.79 -14.48
C VAL A 105 -6.13 -2.46 -15.84
N ASP A 106 -5.82 -1.67 -16.87
CA ASP A 106 -5.84 -2.12 -18.27
C ASP A 106 -4.61 -2.94 -18.70
N PHE A 107 -3.52 -2.89 -17.92
CA PHE A 107 -2.23 -3.53 -18.19
C PHE A 107 -1.80 -4.45 -17.04
#